data_AF-A0A356NZ34-F1
#
_entry.id   AF-A0A356NZ34-F1
#
_cell.length_a   1.000
_cell.length_b   1.000
_cell.length_c   1.000
_cell.angle_alpha   90.00
_cell.angle_beta   90.00
_cell.angle_gamma   90.00
#
_symmetry.space_group_name_H-M   'P 1'
#
loop_
_entity.id
_entity.type
_entity.pdbx_description
1 polymer ?
#
loop_
_entity_poly.entity_id
_entity_poly.type
_entity_poly.pdbx_seq_one_letter_code
_entity_poly.pdbx_strand_id
1 'polypeptide(L)'
;MVLIKSLVFDKDGVILDLIETWLPVMQSLADYTLGLVPAGADTTLNRAALLSKIGIDDKTGLIDSNGLFARGSFFEIRAVWQTLLPPDMINLQQDEIYRLEVKRIVQEQGRGNAVPKGELLAP
;
A
#
# COMPACT_ATOMS: atom_id res chain seq x y z
N MET A 1 34.31 -14.64 -22.70
CA MET A 1 33.50 -15.13 -21.57
C MET A 1 33.09 -13.91 -20.74
N VAL A 2 31.80 -13.62 -20.64
CA VAL A 2 31.33 -12.45 -19.85
C VAL A 2 31.24 -12.89 -18.39
N LEU A 3 31.99 -12.23 -17.51
CA LEU A 3 31.93 -12.45 -16.07
C LEU A 3 30.82 -11.57 -15.49
N ILE A 4 29.77 -12.18 -14.94
CA ILE A 4 28.76 -11.44 -14.17
C ILE A 4 29.41 -10.99 -12.85
N LYS A 5 29.41 -9.68 -12.60
CA LYS A 5 30.04 -9.09 -11.40
C LYS A 5 29.06 -8.88 -10.25
N SER A 6 27.76 -8.77 -10.55
CA SER A 6 26.72 -8.51 -9.55
C SER A 6 25.34 -8.94 -10.06
N LEU A 7 24.48 -9.36 -9.11
CA LEU A 7 23.06 -9.57 -9.31
C LEU A 7 22.32 -8.58 -8.41
N VAL A 8 21.29 -7.91 -8.95
CA VAL A 8 20.43 -7.00 -8.21
C VAL A 8 19.03 -7.58 -8.25
N PHE A 9 18.44 -7.78 -7.07
CA PHE A 9 17.08 -8.26 -6.92
C PHE A 9 16.21 -7.13 -6.41
N ASP A 10 15.00 -7.03 -6.95
CA ASP A 10 13.96 -6.24 -6.31
C ASP A 10 13.61 -6.86 -4.94
N LYS A 11 13.04 -6.07 -4.03
CA LYS A 11 12.68 -6.54 -2.69
C LYS A 11 11.31 -7.20 -2.69
N ASP A 12 10.30 -6.50 -3.20
CA ASP A 12 8.90 -6.82 -2.97
C ASP A 12 8.36 -7.72 -4.09
N GLY A 13 7.82 -8.87 -3.73
CA GLY A 13 7.42 -9.89 -4.69
C GLY A 13 8.60 -10.67 -5.30
N VAL A 14 9.84 -10.41 -4.90
CA VAL A 14 11.04 -11.19 -5.30
C VAL A 14 11.72 -11.81 -4.07
N ILE A 15 12.09 -11.00 -3.08
CA ILE A 15 12.69 -11.48 -1.82
C ILE A 15 11.62 -11.67 -0.75
N LEU A 16 10.69 -10.72 -0.65
CA LEU A 16 9.57 -10.76 0.28
C LEU A 16 8.28 -11.15 -0.45
N ASP A 17 7.38 -11.84 0.27
CA ASP A 17 6.03 -12.03 -0.22
C ASP A 17 5.30 -10.67 -0.20
N LEU A 18 4.95 -10.18 -1.40
CA LEU A 18 4.29 -8.88 -1.56
C LEU A 18 2.95 -8.85 -0.83
N ILE A 19 2.18 -9.93 -0.94
CA ILE A 19 0.81 -9.99 -0.45
C ILE A 19 0.85 -10.08 1.07
N GLU A 20 1.55 -11.07 1.62
CA GLU A 20 1.56 -11.31 3.06
C GLU A 20 2.26 -10.17 3.83
N THR A 21 3.24 -9.51 3.23
CA THR A 21 3.94 -8.39 3.87
C THR A 21 3.17 -7.07 3.78
N TRP A 22 2.61 -6.74 2.61
CA TRP A 22 2.17 -5.36 2.33
C TRP A 22 0.67 -5.18 2.18
N LEU A 23 -0.10 -6.23 1.89
CA LEU A 23 -1.55 -6.12 1.84
C LEU A 23 -2.16 -5.69 3.19
N PRO A 24 -1.76 -6.25 4.35
CA PRO A 24 -2.29 -5.83 5.65
C PRO A 24 -1.97 -4.36 5.96
N VAL A 25 -0.79 -3.90 5.54
CA VAL A 25 -0.39 -2.49 5.68
C VAL A 25 -1.34 -1.60 4.89
N MET A 26 -1.61 -1.92 3.62
CA MET A 26 -2.51 -1.12 2.79
C MET A 26 -3.94 -1.12 3.29
N GLN A 27 -4.44 -2.25 3.79
CA GLN A 27 -5.75 -2.33 4.43
C GLN A 27 -5.84 -1.42 5.66
N SER A 28 -4.84 -1.48 6.55
CA SER A 28 -4.78 -0.62 7.74
C SER A 28 -4.68 0.87 7.39
N LEU A 29 -3.89 1.22 6.38
CA LEU A 29 -3.78 2.61 5.92
C LEU A 29 -5.09 3.11 5.31
N ALA A 30 -5.80 2.28 4.56
CA ALA A 30 -7.10 2.63 4.00
C ALA A 30 -8.13 2.81 5.14
N ASP A 31 -8.18 1.90 6.11
CA ASP A 31 -9.05 2.01 7.29
C ASP A 31 -8.75 3.27 8.12
N TYR A 32 -7.47 3.56 8.36
CA TYR A 32 -7.07 4.81 9.04
C TYR A 32 -7.51 6.05 8.26
N THR A 33 -7.31 6.07 6.94
CA THR A 33 -7.70 7.19 6.09
C THR A 33 -9.22 7.41 6.11
N LEU A 34 -10.01 6.34 6.12
CA LEU A 34 -11.47 6.42 6.27
C LEU A 34 -11.89 6.93 7.64
N GLY A 35 -11.17 6.54 8.70
CA GLY A 35 -11.43 7.01 10.06
C GLY A 35 -11.27 8.52 10.24
N LEU A 36 -10.60 9.19 9.31
CA LEU A 36 -10.46 10.66 9.27
C LEU A 36 -11.63 11.36 8.57
N VAL A 37 -12.45 10.63 7.81
CA VAL A 37 -13.63 11.20 7.16
C VAL A 37 -14.65 11.57 8.24
N PRO A 38 -15.15 12.82 8.27
CA PRO A 38 -16.12 13.25 9.27
C PRO A 38 -17.39 12.40 9.26
N ALA A 39 -17.90 12.07 10.46
CA ALA A 39 -19.17 11.39 10.60
C ALA A 39 -20.31 12.22 9.97
N GLY A 40 -21.05 11.62 9.04
CA GLY A 40 -22.13 12.29 8.31
C GLY A 40 -21.69 13.02 7.03
N ALA A 41 -20.42 12.90 6.61
CA ALA A 41 -20.03 13.31 5.27
C ALA A 41 -20.84 12.54 4.21
N ASP A 42 -21.40 13.25 3.24
CA ASP A 42 -22.12 12.65 2.11
C ASP A 42 -21.12 12.01 1.14
N THR A 43 -20.66 10.82 1.48
CA THR A 43 -19.72 10.05 0.67
C THR A 43 -20.04 8.56 0.70
N THR A 44 -19.89 7.92 -0.45
CA THR A 44 -19.95 6.46 -0.60
C THR A 44 -18.58 5.79 -0.44
N LEU A 45 -17.56 6.59 -0.08
CA LEU A 45 -16.19 6.13 0.09
C LEU A 45 -16.11 5.05 1.18
N ASN A 46 -15.45 3.96 0.83
CA ASN A 46 -15.19 2.83 1.73
C ASN A 46 -13.81 2.23 1.41
N ARG A 47 -13.39 1.22 2.18
CA ARG A 47 -12.06 0.60 2.03
C ARG A 47 -11.86 0.01 0.64
N ALA A 48 -12.86 -0.70 0.13
CA ALA A 48 -12.81 -1.29 -1.21
C ALA A 48 -12.64 -0.23 -2.31
N ALA A 49 -13.24 0.96 -2.16
CA ALA A 49 -13.04 2.06 -3.11
C ALA A 49 -11.60 2.60 -3.10
N LEU A 50 -10.98 2.76 -1.93
CA LEU A 50 -9.58 3.17 -1.81
C LEU A 50 -8.62 2.12 -2.38
N LEU A 51 -8.80 0.86 -1.99
CA LEU A 51 -7.94 -0.25 -2.40
C LEU A 51 -8.07 -0.57 -3.89
N SER A 52 -9.28 -0.55 -4.45
CA SER A 52 -9.46 -0.80 -5.89
C SER A 52 -8.78 0.27 -6.76
N LYS A 53 -8.68 1.53 -6.29
CA LYS A 53 -7.94 2.57 -7.03
C LYS A 53 -6.45 2.36 -7.13
N ILE A 54 -5.89 1.50 -6.28
CA ILE A 54 -4.48 1.14 -6.34
C ILE A 54 -4.26 -0.27 -6.86
N GLY A 55 -5.31 -0.93 -7.37
CA GLY A 55 -5.22 -2.27 -7.96
C GLY A 55 -5.30 -3.41 -6.94
N ILE A 56 -5.95 -3.19 -5.80
CA ILE A 56 -6.20 -4.24 -4.79
C ILE A 56 -7.69 -4.54 -4.74
N ASP A 57 -8.06 -5.81 -4.88
CA ASP A 57 -9.41 -6.29 -4.57
C ASP A 57 -9.51 -6.62 -3.07
N ASP A 58 -10.29 -5.82 -2.34
CA ASP A 58 -10.42 -5.93 -0.87
C ASP A 58 -11.07 -7.24 -0.41
N LYS A 59 -11.88 -7.89 -1.25
CA LYS A 59 -12.60 -9.12 -0.86
C LYS A 59 -11.74 -10.36 -1.04
N THR A 60 -11.00 -10.40 -2.13
CA THR A 60 -10.23 -11.58 -2.55
C THR A 60 -8.75 -11.47 -2.19
N GLY A 61 -8.26 -10.26 -1.89
CA GLY A 61 -6.84 -9.98 -1.69
C GLY A 61 -6.02 -10.02 -2.98
N LEU A 62 -6.67 -10.14 -4.15
CA LEU A 62 -5.98 -10.15 -5.43
C LEU A 62 -5.37 -8.78 -5.73
N ILE A 63 -4.13 -8.80 -6.19
CA ILE A 63 -3.35 -7.62 -6.56
C ILE A 63 -3.14 -7.61 -8.06
N ASP A 64 -3.54 -6.53 -8.72
CA ASP A 64 -3.16 -6.23 -10.09
C ASP A 64 -1.65 -5.93 -10.14
N SER A 65 -0.88 -6.78 -10.83
CA SER A 65 0.56 -6.62 -11.00
C SER A 65 0.96 -5.36 -11.78
N ASN A 66 0.02 -4.76 -12.52
CA ASN A 66 0.19 -3.47 -13.16
C ASN A 66 -0.43 -2.31 -12.37
N GLY A 67 -1.11 -2.61 -11.26
CA GLY A 67 -1.74 -1.63 -10.39
C GLY A 67 -0.73 -0.75 -9.66
N LEU A 68 -1.22 0.39 -9.17
CA LEU A 68 -0.38 1.37 -8.48
C LEU A 68 0.26 0.82 -7.21
N PHE A 69 -0.38 -0.12 -6.52
CA PHE A 69 0.20 -0.76 -5.35
C PHE A 69 1.46 -1.57 -5.68
N ALA A 70 1.48 -2.27 -6.82
CA ALA A 70 2.60 -3.12 -7.20
C ALA A 70 3.80 -2.34 -7.73
N ARG A 71 3.60 -1.11 -8.22
CA ARG A 71 4.60 -0.38 -9.03
C ARG A 71 4.88 1.04 -8.56
N GLY A 72 3.95 1.61 -7.81
CA GLY A 72 3.96 3.00 -7.40
C GLY A 72 4.49 3.20 -5.99
N SER A 73 4.66 4.46 -5.65
CA SER A 73 5.08 4.93 -4.34
C SER A 73 3.88 5.25 -3.43
N PHE A 74 4.12 5.28 -2.12
CA PHE A 74 3.14 5.83 -1.16
C PHE A 74 2.74 7.27 -1.48
N PHE A 75 3.62 8.05 -2.12
CA PHE A 75 3.26 9.38 -2.58
C PHE A 75 2.16 9.31 -3.64
N GLU A 76 2.29 8.46 -4.66
CA GLU A 76 1.28 8.33 -5.71
C GLU A 76 -0.03 7.74 -5.17
N ILE A 77 0.07 6.75 -4.28
CA ILE A 77 -1.11 6.16 -3.61
C ILE A 77 -1.93 7.24 -2.89
N ARG A 78 -1.28 8.06 -2.06
CA ARG A 78 -1.97 9.18 -1.37
C ARG A 78 -2.55 10.18 -2.33
N ALA A 79 -1.87 10.47 -3.44
CA ALA A 79 -2.36 11.41 -4.44
C ALA A 79 -3.65 10.89 -5.08
N VAL A 80 -3.71 9.60 -5.43
CA VAL A 80 -4.93 8.98 -5.98
C VAL A 80 -6.04 8.92 -4.93
N TRP A 81 -5.73 8.54 -3.69
CA TRP A 81 -6.72 8.53 -2.61
C TRP A 81 -7.30 9.92 -2.32
N GLN A 82 -6.47 10.98 -2.35
CA GLN A 82 -6.94 12.36 -2.18
C GLN A 82 -8.06 12.72 -3.15
N THR A 83 -8.04 12.20 -4.39
CA THR A 83 -9.08 12.46 -5.40
C THR A 83 -10.44 11.85 -5.06
N LEU A 84 -10.50 10.90 -4.13
CA LEU A 84 -11.73 10.26 -3.68
C LEU A 84 -12.27 10.86 -2.38
N LEU A 85 -11.45 11.63 -1.66
CA LEU A 85 -11.82 12.24 -0.40
C LEU A 85 -12.76 13.44 -0.62
N PRO A 86 -13.66 13.71 0.35
CA PRO A 86 -14.42 14.96 0.36
C PRO A 86 -13.51 16.20 0.26
N PRO A 87 -13.96 17.30 -0.37
CA PRO A 87 -13.15 18.50 -0.57
C PRO A 87 -12.56 19.13 0.71
N ASP A 88 -13.28 19.00 1.83
CA ASP A 88 -12.92 19.62 3.11
C ASP A 88 -11.97 18.74 3.96
N MET A 89 -11.50 17.62 3.41
CA MET A 89 -10.54 16.74 4.09
C MET A 89 -9.15 17.35 4.14
N ILE A 90 -8.37 16.86 5.11
CA ILE A 90 -6.93 17.11 5.19
C ILE A 90 -6.23 16.75 3.86
N ASN A 91 -5.12 17.42 3.58
CA ASN A 91 -4.26 17.05 2.47
C ASN A 91 -3.31 15.93 2.90
N LEU A 92 -3.52 14.71 2.42
CA LEU A 92 -2.75 13.52 2.78
C LEU A 92 -1.24 13.65 2.50
N GLN A 93 -0.83 14.53 1.58
CA GLN A 93 0.59 14.77 1.28
C GLN A 93 1.26 15.73 2.25
N GLN A 94 0.50 16.68 2.78
CA GLN A 94 1.02 17.80 3.55
C GLN A 94 0.80 17.62 5.05
N ASP A 95 -0.31 16.99 5.43
CA ASP A 95 -0.67 16.78 6.84
C ASP A 95 0.41 15.97 7.56
N GLU A 96 0.98 16.57 8.61
CA GLU A 96 2.11 15.97 9.31
C GLU A 96 1.69 14.79 10.17
N ILE A 97 0.54 14.90 10.85
CA ILE A 97 0.01 13.86 11.74
C ILE A 97 -0.30 12.60 10.93
N TYR A 98 -1.00 12.76 9.81
CA TYR A 98 -1.29 11.68 8.88
C TYR A 98 0.00 10.98 8.40
N ARG A 99 1.02 11.76 8.01
CA ARG A 99 2.29 11.18 7.55
C ARG A 99 3.06 10.46 8.64
N LEU A 100 3.00 10.94 9.89
CA LEU A 100 3.60 10.25 11.02
C LEU A 100 2.88 8.94 11.29
N GLU A 101 1.55 8.93 11.21
CA GLU A 101 0.76 7.73 11.45
C GLU A 101 0.94 6.68 10.33
N VAL A 102 1.00 7.11 9.07
CA VAL A 102 1.38 6.23 7.95
C VAL A 102 2.75 5.58 8.21
N LYS A 103 3.74 6.36 8.65
CA LYS A 103 5.06 5.82 8.98
C LYS A 103 4.98 4.81 10.13
N ARG A 104 4.20 5.09 11.17
CA ARG A 104 4.01 4.20 12.31
C ARG A 104 3.42 2.85 11.87
N ILE A 105 2.31 2.88 11.13
CA ILE A 105 1.65 1.68 10.59
C ILE A 105 2.62 0.86 9.72
N VAL A 106 3.34 1.51 8.81
CA VAL A 106 4.32 0.85 7.94
C VAL A 106 5.46 0.19 8.72
N GLN A 107 5.95 0.84 9.80
CA GLN A 107 7.00 0.27 10.63
C GLN A 107 6.50 -0.97 11.40
N GLU A 108 5.35 -0.86 12.05
CA GLU A 108 4.79 -1.92 12.90
C GLU A 108 4.35 -3.12 12.09
N GLN A 109 3.64 -2.90 10.99
CA GLN A 109 2.99 -3.98 10.24
C GLN A 109 3.83 -4.46 9.06
N GLY A 110 4.58 -3.57 8.41
CA GLY A 110 5.43 -3.96 7.28
C GLY A 110 6.78 -4.46 7.76
N ARG A 111 7.59 -3.58 8.36
CA ARG A 111 8.98 -3.91 8.70
C ARG A 111 9.10 -4.89 9.88
N GLY A 112 8.18 -4.82 10.84
CA GLY A 112 8.13 -5.73 11.99
C GLY A 112 7.68 -7.15 11.65
N ASN A 113 6.90 -7.32 10.58
CA ASN A 113 6.25 -8.59 10.22
C ASN A 113 6.53 -9.01 8.76
N ALA A 114 7.66 -8.61 8.20
CA ALA A 114 8.01 -8.94 6.82
C ALA A 114 8.09 -10.46 6.61
N VAL A 115 7.39 -10.96 5.59
CA VAL A 115 7.35 -12.39 5.29
C VAL A 115 8.28 -12.69 4.11
N PRO A 116 9.26 -13.61 4.28
CA PRO A 116 10.09 -14.07 3.17
C PRO A 116 9.22 -14.74 2.10
N LYS A 117 9.55 -14.55 0.81
CA LYS A 117 8.84 -15.23 -0.28
C LYS A 117 9.01 -16.77 -0.25
N GLY A 118 9.98 -17.26 0.52
CA GLY A 118 10.33 -18.68 0.61
C GLY A 118 11.42 -19.09 -0.37
N GLU A 119 11.66 -20.39 -0.50
CA GLU A 119 12.64 -20.91 -1.46
C GLU A 119 12.15 -20.71 -2.90
N LEU A 120 12.95 -20.00 -3.69
CA LEU A 120 12.81 -20.00 -5.14
C LEU A 120 13.34 -21.35 -5.63
N LEU A 121 12.43 -22.27 -5.97
CA LEU A 121 12.79 -23.50 -6.66
C LEU A 121 13.40 -23.12 -8.02
N ALA A 122 14.73 -23.16 -8.10
CA ALA A 122 15.42 -23.10 -9.38
C ALA A 122 15.07 -24.37 -10.17
N PRO A 123 14.73 -24.27 -11.47
CA PRO A 123 14.52 -25.45 -12.32
C PRO A 123 15.79 -26.28 -12.46
#